data_AF-A0A1M6DM74-F1
#
_entry.id   AF-A0A1M6DM74-F1
#
_cell.length_a   1.000
_cell.length_b   1.000
_cell.length_c   1.000
_cell.angle_alpha   90.00
_cell.angle_beta   90.00
_cell.angle_gamma   90.00
#
_symmetry.space_group_name_H-M   'P 1'
#
loop_
_entity.id
_entity.type
_entity.pdbx_description
1 polymer ?
#
loop_
_entity_poly.entity_id
_entity_poly.type
_entity_poly.pdbx_seq_one_letter_code
_entity_poly.pdbx_strand_id
1 'polypeptide(L)'
;MDGRKNNGGHSTKGYAGRKPKEDENRIRGLSINALETIYGSEEAAFEHIAEQAKDSFPHLKLLIEYAYGKPKETKNINTQVEQPLFVEDEFPYDKLSTEALKEIADIYNEIERSN
;
A
#
# COMPACT_ATOMS: atom_id res chain seq x y z
N MET A 1 -18.89 -22.19 -1.53
CA MET A 1 -18.55 -21.58 -0.22
C MET A 1 -17.99 -20.21 -0.50
N ASP A 2 -18.54 -19.17 0.14
CA ASP A 2 -18.15 -17.79 -0.09
C ASP A 2 -16.79 -17.48 0.57
N GLY A 3 -15.81 -17.04 -0.22
CA GLY A 3 -14.41 -16.80 0.17
C GLY A 3 -14.20 -15.61 1.12
N ARG A 4 -15.28 -14.97 1.58
CA ARG A 4 -15.28 -13.83 2.52
C ARG A 4 -14.48 -14.06 3.80
N LYS A 5 -14.34 -15.30 4.26
CA LYS A 5 -13.60 -15.64 5.49
C LYS A 5 -12.09 -15.33 5.38
N ASN A 6 -11.54 -15.29 4.17
CA ASN A 6 -10.11 -15.07 3.93
C ASN A 6 -9.76 -13.61 3.60
N ASN A 7 -10.73 -12.68 3.65
CA ASN A 7 -10.55 -11.30 3.18
C ASN A 7 -9.78 -10.36 4.13
N GLY A 8 -9.02 -10.90 5.10
CA GLY A 8 -8.08 -10.15 5.96
C GLY A 8 -8.69 -9.10 6.91
N GLY A 9 -9.92 -8.63 6.67
CA GLY A 9 -10.59 -7.61 7.48
C GLY A 9 -11.02 -8.09 8.87
N HIS A 10 -11.18 -9.41 9.04
CA HIS A 10 -11.44 -10.03 10.33
C HIS A 10 -10.18 -10.77 10.78
N SER A 11 -9.29 -10.09 11.52
CA SER A 11 -8.11 -10.75 12.09
C SER A 11 -8.56 -11.84 13.05
N THR A 12 -8.35 -13.09 12.66
CA THR A 12 -8.48 -14.27 13.54
C THR A 12 -7.49 -14.24 14.71
N LYS A 13 -6.49 -13.34 14.66
CA LYS A 13 -5.44 -13.15 15.68
C LYS A 13 -5.70 -11.96 16.62
N GLY A 14 -6.86 -11.31 16.57
CA GLY A 14 -7.20 -10.17 17.46
C GLY A 14 -6.58 -8.81 17.14
N TYR A 15 -5.79 -8.67 16.06
CA TYR A 15 -5.11 -7.43 15.67
C TYR A 15 -5.68 -6.77 14.39
N ALA A 16 -6.96 -6.95 14.07
CA ALA A 16 -7.58 -6.21 12.96
C ALA A 16 -8.30 -4.98 13.52
N GLY A 17 -8.04 -3.84 12.89
CA GLY A 17 -8.76 -2.61 13.15
C GLY A 17 -7.88 -1.50 13.74
N ARG A 18 -8.53 -0.35 13.95
CA ARG A 18 -7.94 0.80 14.64
C ARG A 18 -7.59 0.38 16.08
N LYS A 19 -6.48 0.91 16.60
CA LYS A 19 -6.12 0.75 18.02
C LYS A 19 -7.32 1.11 18.93
N PRO A 20 -7.48 0.42 20.07
CA PRO A 20 -8.53 0.77 21.02
C PRO A 20 -8.44 2.24 21.43
N LYS A 21 -9.60 2.88 21.60
CA LYS A 21 -9.66 4.30 21.98
C LYS A 21 -9.02 4.56 23.34
N GLU A 22 -9.12 3.60 24.25
CA GLU A 22 -8.53 3.66 25.59
C GLU A 22 -7.01 3.74 25.54
N ASP A 23 -6.36 2.94 24.68
CA ASP A 23 -4.91 2.98 24.51
C ASP A 23 -4.45 4.33 23.94
N GLU A 24 -5.18 4.89 22.97
CA GLU A 24 -4.91 6.24 22.45
C GLU A 24 -5.00 7.30 23.56
N ASN A 25 -6.05 7.23 24.39
CA ASN A 25 -6.26 8.17 25.49
C ASN A 25 -5.18 8.03 26.58
N ARG A 26 -4.76 6.80 26.90
CA ARG A 26 -3.70 6.53 27.86
C ARG A 26 -2.38 7.15 27.41
N ILE A 27 -1.99 6.95 26.15
CA ILE A 27 -0.75 7.52 25.59
C ILE A 27 -0.82 9.04 25.56
N ARG A 28 -1.98 9.62 25.19
CA ARG A 28 -2.21 11.07 25.21
C ARG A 28 -2.01 11.64 26.62
N GLY A 29 -2.62 11.02 27.63
CA GLY A 29 -2.48 11.45 29.02
C GLY A 29 -1.03 11.40 29.51
N LEU A 30 -0.32 10.29 29.21
CA LEU A 30 1.10 10.18 29.54
C LEU A 30 1.94 11.29 28.88
N SER A 31 1.61 11.65 27.65
CA SER A 31 2.32 12.69 26.91
C SER A 31 2.09 14.08 27.52
N ILE A 32 0.82 14.44 27.80
CA ILE A 32 0.47 15.73 28.43
C ILE A 32 1.12 15.84 29.81
N ASN A 33 1.01 14.79 30.64
CA ASN A 33 1.61 14.78 31.97
C ASN A 33 3.14 14.95 31.91
N ALA A 34 3.80 14.35 30.92
CA ALA A 34 5.24 14.53 30.73
C ALA A 34 5.59 15.96 30.33
N LEU A 35 4.79 16.60 29.46
CA LEU A 35 4.98 18.01 29.10
C LEU A 35 4.80 18.91 30.32
N GLU A 36 3.73 18.75 31.09
CA GLU A 36 3.51 19.50 32.33
C GLU A 36 4.62 19.26 33.35
N THR A 37 5.13 18.03 33.48
CA THR A 37 6.21 17.72 34.43
C THR A 37 7.54 18.37 34.04
N ILE A 38 7.89 18.39 32.74
CA ILE A 38 9.19 18.90 32.27
C ILE A 38 9.17 20.41 32.05
N TYR A 39 8.08 20.95 31.50
CA TYR A 39 7.97 22.35 31.09
C TYR A 39 7.06 23.19 32.00
N GLY A 40 6.33 22.56 32.93
CA GLY A 40 5.40 23.22 33.84
C GLY A 40 3.99 23.40 33.27
N SER A 41 3.88 23.60 31.95
CA SER A 41 2.59 23.62 31.26
C SER A 41 2.74 23.26 29.78
N GLU A 42 1.61 22.98 29.11
CA GLU A 42 1.61 22.78 27.66
C GLU A 42 2.05 24.06 26.92
N GLU A 43 1.61 25.25 27.35
CA GLU A 43 2.02 26.52 26.74
C GLU A 43 3.54 26.71 26.79
N ALA A 44 4.15 26.48 27.95
CA ALA A 44 5.60 26.58 28.12
C ALA A 44 6.36 25.57 27.26
N ALA A 45 5.80 24.37 27.05
CA ALA A 45 6.38 23.39 26.14
C ALA A 45 6.35 23.87 24.68
N PHE A 46 5.24 24.47 24.24
CA PHE A 46 5.12 25.03 22.89
C PHE A 46 6.01 26.26 22.69
N GLU A 47 6.17 27.12 23.69
CA GLU A 47 7.15 28.21 23.69
C GLU A 47 8.58 27.68 23.54
N HIS A 48 8.92 26.62 24.27
CA HIS A 48 10.22 25.96 24.14
C HIS A 48 10.44 25.39 22.73
N ILE A 49 9.44 24.73 22.14
CA ILE A 49 9.51 24.24 20.75
C ILE A 49 9.71 25.41 19.77
N ALA A 50 9.04 26.56 20.00
CA ALA A 50 9.20 27.75 19.17
C ALA A 50 10.61 28.35 19.27
N GLU A 51 11.23 28.30 20.45
CA GLU A 51 12.63 28.71 20.60
C GLU A 51 13.56 27.78 19.82
N GLN A 52 13.39 26.45 19.95
CA GLN A 52 14.18 25.46 19.21
C GLN A 52 13.95 25.54 17.69
N ALA A 53 12.79 26.03 17.25
CA ALA A 53 12.47 26.20 15.85
C ALA A 53 13.32 27.24 15.12
N LYS A 54 13.98 28.15 15.85
CA LYS A 54 14.91 29.13 15.26
C LYS A 54 16.06 28.44 14.52
N ASP A 55 16.55 27.32 15.07
CA ASP A 55 17.70 26.58 14.54
C ASP A 55 17.33 25.20 13.97
N SER A 56 16.07 24.76 14.14
CA SER A 56 15.61 23.44 13.72
C SER A 56 14.36 23.51 12.86
N PHE A 57 14.55 23.24 11.56
CA PHE A 57 13.45 23.16 10.60
C PHE A 57 12.35 22.16 11.00
N PRO A 58 12.63 20.96 11.54
CA PRO A 58 11.58 20.07 12.03
C PRO A 58 10.64 20.71 13.07
N HIS A 59 11.18 21.46 14.04
CA HIS A 59 10.35 22.15 15.05
C HIS A 59 9.52 23.27 14.41
N LEU A 60 10.13 24.06 13.52
CA LEU A 60 9.42 25.12 12.78
C LEU A 60 8.29 24.55 11.93
N LYS A 61 8.58 23.49 11.17
CA LYS A 61 7.61 22.81 10.32
C LYS A 61 6.44 22.28 11.14
N LEU A 62 6.70 21.66 12.29
CA LEU A 62 5.66 21.19 13.20
C LEU A 62 4.70 22.33 13.57
N LEU A 63 5.23 23.48 14.01
CA LEU A 63 4.41 24.63 14.40
C LEU A 63 3.59 25.21 13.25
N ILE A 64 4.19 25.38 12.06
CA ILE A 64 3.51 25.88 10.86
C ILE A 64 2.38 24.93 10.44
N GLU A 65 2.62 23.61 10.46
CA GLU A 65 1.61 22.62 10.11
C GLU A 65 0.42 22.62 11.07
N TYR A 66 0.65 22.87 12.36
CA TYR A 66 -0.43 23.02 13.34
C TYR A 66 -1.20 24.33 13.18
N ALA A 67 -0.50 25.44 12.89
CA ALA A 67 -1.11 26.76 12.77
C ALA A 67 -1.91 26.94 11.47
N TYR A 68 -1.37 26.45 10.35
CA TYR A 68 -1.91 26.71 9.01
C TYR A 68 -2.37 25.44 8.27
N GLY A 69 -2.17 24.27 8.87
CA GLY A 69 -2.47 22.98 8.24
C GLY A 69 -1.35 22.48 7.34
N LYS A 70 -1.49 21.24 6.85
CA LYS A 70 -0.61 20.67 5.83
C LYS A 70 -1.14 20.99 4.43
N PRO A 71 -0.26 21.28 3.45
CA PRO A 71 -0.65 21.30 2.05
C PRO A 71 -1.32 19.98 1.65
N LYS A 72 -2.28 20.05 0.73
CA LYS A 72 -2.95 18.85 0.20
C LYS A 72 -1.90 17.94 -0.45
N GLU A 73 -1.70 16.75 0.09
CA GLU A 73 -0.83 15.75 -0.52
C GLU A 73 -1.43 15.29 -1.84
N THR A 74 -0.72 15.51 -2.94
CA THR A 74 -1.08 14.95 -4.24
C THR A 74 -0.21 13.72 -4.47
N LYS A 75 -0.81 12.52 -4.41
CA LYS A 75 -0.12 11.28 -4.79
C LYS A 75 -0.38 11.02 -6.26
N ASN A 76 0.66 11.10 -7.09
CA ASN A 76 0.57 10.63 -8.47
C ASN A 76 0.51 9.10 -8.44
N ILE A 77 -0.68 8.56 -8.65
CA ILE A 77 -0.90 7.12 -8.78
C ILE A 77 -0.50 6.74 -10.20
N ASN A 78 0.78 6.45 -10.41
CA ASN A 78 1.23 5.80 -11.65
C ASN A 78 0.86 4.32 -11.53
N THR A 79 -0.37 3.98 -11.91
CA THR A 79 -0.76 2.58 -12.10
C THR A 79 0.10 2.02 -13.23
N GLN A 80 1.09 1.19 -12.89
CA GLN A 80 1.78 0.40 -13.89
C GLN A 80 0.73 -0.53 -14.49
N VAL A 81 0.37 -0.30 -15.75
CA VAL A 81 -0.42 -1.25 -16.51
C VAL A 81 0.48 -2.47 -16.66
N GLU A 82 0.12 -3.57 -15.99
CA GLU A 82 0.80 -4.85 -16.18
C GLU A 82 0.67 -5.22 -17.66
N GLN A 83 1.79 -5.22 -18.38
CA GLN A 83 1.81 -5.81 -19.71
C GLN A 83 1.64 -7.32 -19.54
N PRO A 84 0.77 -7.97 -20.32
CA PRO A 84 0.60 -9.41 -20.24
C PRO A 84 1.95 -10.07 -20.53
N LEU A 85 2.35 -11.00 -19.66
CA LEU A 85 3.63 -11.72 -19.76
C LEU A 85 3.69 -12.61 -21.02
N PHE A 86 2.51 -12.96 -21.55
CA PHE A 86 2.33 -13.75 -22.75
C PHE A 86 1.33 -13.03 -23.65
N VAL A 87 1.79 -12.62 -24.83
CA VAL A 87 0.91 -12.32 -25.95
C VAL A 87 0.59 -13.68 -26.57
N GLU A 88 -0.68 -13.96 -26.88
CA GLU A 88 -1.04 -15.10 -27.72
C GLU A 88 -0.51 -14.81 -29.14
N ASP A 89 0.79 -15.00 -29.34
CA ASP A 89 1.38 -14.93 -30.67
C ASP A 89 0.84 -16.12 -31.48
N GLU A 90 0.38 -15.86 -32.71
CA GLU A 90 0.01 -16.91 -33.64
C GLU A 90 1.17 -17.91 -33.77
N PHE A 91 0.85 -19.19 -33.64
CA PHE A 91 1.86 -20.26 -33.71
C PHE A 91 2.62 -20.17 -35.04
N PRO A 92 3.96 -20.10 -35.04
CA PRO A 92 4.74 -19.80 -36.25
C PRO A 92 4.87 -21.05 -37.13
N TYR A 93 3.79 -21.37 -37.86
CA TYR A 93 3.72 -22.50 -38.79
C TYR A 93 4.81 -22.42 -39.88
N ASP A 94 5.27 -21.21 -40.20
CA ASP A 94 6.34 -20.94 -41.16
C ASP A 94 7.72 -21.45 -40.72
N LYS A 95 7.91 -21.69 -39.42
CA LYS A 95 9.17 -22.20 -38.86
C LYS A 95 9.21 -23.72 -38.71
N LEU A 96 8.12 -24.43 -39.05
CA LEU A 96 8.08 -25.88 -38.98
C LEU A 96 8.74 -26.52 -40.21
N SER A 97 9.35 -27.69 -40.01
CA SER A 97 9.83 -28.52 -41.11
C SER A 97 8.68 -29.16 -41.87
N THR A 98 8.95 -29.58 -43.11
CA THR A 98 7.97 -30.28 -43.94
C THR A 98 7.51 -31.60 -43.33
N GLU A 99 8.38 -32.28 -42.57
CA GLU A 99 8.05 -33.52 -41.87
C GLU A 99 7.07 -33.24 -40.73
N ALA A 100 7.32 -32.21 -39.92
CA ALA A 100 6.44 -31.83 -38.82
C ALA A 100 5.05 -31.38 -39.32
N LEU A 101 5.00 -30.65 -40.45
CA LEU A 101 3.73 -30.25 -41.06
C LEU A 101 2.90 -31.44 -41.56
N LYS A 102 3.56 -32.49 -42.08
CA LYS A 102 2.88 -33.72 -42.50
C LYS A 102 2.30 -34.47 -41.31
N GLU A 103 3.08 -34.62 -40.23
CA GLU A 103 2.61 -35.27 -39.00
C GLU A 103 1.38 -34.54 -38.42
N ILE A 104 1.40 -33.21 -38.39
CA ILE A 104 0.25 -32.41 -37.93
C ILE A 104 -0.98 -32.62 -38.83
N ALA A 105 -0.79 -32.65 -40.16
CA ALA A 105 -1.87 -32.87 -41.11
C ALA A 105 -2.47 -34.28 -41.00
N ASP A 106 -1.64 -35.29 -40.79
CA ASP A 106 -2.09 -36.68 -40.62
C ASP A 106 -2.93 -36.84 -39.34
N ILE A 107 -2.48 -36.25 -38.23
CA ILE A 107 -3.24 -36.23 -36.97
C ILE A 107 -4.60 -35.54 -37.15
N TYR A 108 -4.64 -34.41 -37.86
CA TYR A 108 -5.89 -33.68 -38.10
C TYR A 108 -6.89 -34.53 -38.89
N ASN A 109 -6.43 -35.23 -39.93
CA ASN A 109 -7.25 -36.13 -40.74
C ASN A 109 -7.77 -37.35 -39.95
N GLU A 110 -6.99 -37.86 -38.99
CA GLU A 110 -7.43 -38.93 -38.09
C GLU A 110 -8.54 -38.45 -37.14
N ILE A 111 -8.39 -37.24 -36.58
CA ILE A 111 -9.40 -36.62 -35.70
C ILE A 111 -10.71 -36.40 -36.45
N GLU A 112 -10.67 -35.87 -37.69
CA GLU A 112 -11.88 -35.67 -38.51
C GLU A 112 -12.57 -36.98 -38.90
N ARG A 113 -11.82 -38.08 -39.10
CA ARG A 113 -12.41 -39.40 -39.38
C ARG A 113 -12.99 -40.09 -38.15
N SER A 114 -12.62 -39.63 -36.95
CA SER A 114 -13.08 -40.18 -35.66
C SER A 114 -14.29 -39.48 -35.07
N ASN A 115 -14.72 -38.35 -35.65
CA ASN A 115 -15.98 -37.66 -35.40
C ASN A 115 -17.04 -38.04 -36.44
#